data_AF-A0A0R0I579-F1
#
_entry.id   AF-A0A0R0I579-F1
#
_cell.length_a   1.000
_cell.length_b   1.000
_cell.length_c   1.000
_cell.angle_alpha   90.00
_cell.angle_beta   90.00
_cell.angle_gamma   90.00
#
_symmetry.space_group_name_H-M   'P 1'
#
loop_
_entity.id
_entity.type
_entity.pdbx_description
1 polymer ?
#
loop_
_entity_poly.entity_id
_entity_poly.type
_entity_poly.pdbx_seq_one_letter_code
_entity_poly.pdbx_strand_id
1 'polypeptide(L)'
;MRMGNLLWFGIVAALVFSFWVDSFSAYEYHHFNETELSLLESQEQVHSSLLGRTSVMVGLTVIQSAAGKGAVCLDGTLPAYHLHRGYGSGANSWIVNLEGGGWCNDVRSCVYRKKTQRGSSTCMEKQIPFTGILSNNVGR
;
A
#
# COMPACT_ATOMS: atom_id res chain seq x y z
N MET A 1 -39.17 1.80 -41.62
CA MET A 1 -37.80 1.72 -41.06
C MET A 1 -37.27 0.31 -41.29
N ARG A 2 -36.15 0.17 -42.00
CA ARG A 2 -35.60 -1.12 -42.47
C ARG A 2 -35.24 -1.97 -41.25
N MET A 3 -35.73 -3.22 -41.19
CA MET A 3 -35.54 -4.16 -40.06
C MET A 3 -34.07 -4.34 -39.65
N GLY A 4 -33.12 -4.09 -40.57
CA GLY A 4 -31.68 -4.05 -40.29
C GLY A 4 -31.25 -2.97 -39.29
N ASN A 5 -31.95 -1.84 -39.19
CA ASN A 5 -31.63 -0.78 -38.23
C ASN A 5 -31.91 -1.24 -36.78
N LEU A 6 -32.99 -1.98 -36.54
CA LEU A 6 -33.35 -2.49 -35.21
C LEU A 6 -32.33 -3.51 -34.70
N LEU A 7 -31.86 -4.40 -35.59
CA LEU A 7 -30.80 -5.35 -35.25
C LEU A 7 -29.50 -4.64 -34.89
N TRP A 8 -29.14 -3.58 -35.63
CA TRP A 8 -27.96 -2.77 -35.35
C TRP A 8 -28.05 -2.03 -34.01
N PHE A 9 -29.20 -1.44 -33.70
CA PHE A 9 -29.43 -0.81 -32.40
C PHE A 9 -29.29 -1.80 -31.24
N GLY A 10 -29.78 -3.04 -31.40
CA GLY A 10 -29.62 -4.10 -30.41
C GLY A 10 -28.15 -4.49 -30.18
N ILE A 11 -27.36 -4.63 -31.25
CA ILE A 11 -25.92 -4.95 -31.15
C ILE A 11 -25.17 -3.82 -30.43
N VAL A 12 -25.42 -2.56 -30.82
CA VAL A 12 -24.76 -1.40 -30.20
C VAL A 12 -25.12 -1.30 -28.72
N ALA A 13 -26.40 -1.50 -28.36
CA ALA A 13 -26.84 -1.49 -26.97
C ALA A 13 -26.18 -2.60 -26.14
N ALA A 14 -26.05 -3.80 -26.69
CA ALA A 14 -25.37 -4.91 -26.02
C ALA A 14 -23.88 -4.62 -25.79
N LEU A 15 -23.18 -4.08 -26.79
CA LEU A 15 -21.76 -3.72 -26.65
C LEU A 15 -21.54 -2.63 -25.60
N VAL A 16 -22.40 -1.60 -25.59
CA VAL A 16 -22.34 -0.53 -24.58
C VAL A 16 -22.63 -1.10 -23.19
N PHE A 17 -23.60 -2.01 -23.07
CA PHE A 17 -23.93 -2.65 -21.79
C PHE A 17 -22.78 -3.55 -21.29
N SER A 18 -22.17 -4.36 -22.16
CA SER A 18 -20.98 -5.14 -21.82
C SER A 18 -19.84 -4.24 -21.37
N PHE A 19 -19.56 -3.16 -22.11
CA PHE A 19 -18.51 -2.20 -21.75
C PHE A 19 -18.79 -1.50 -20.43
N TRP A 20 -20.07 -1.19 -20.14
CA TRP A 20 -20.49 -0.58 -18.87
C TRP A 20 -20.36 -1.57 -17.69
N VAL A 21 -20.76 -2.83 -17.87
CA VAL A 21 -20.60 -3.89 -16.86
C VAL A 21 -19.12 -4.15 -16.56
N ASP A 22 -18.29 -4.26 -17.60
CA ASP A 22 -16.85 -4.43 -17.44
C ASP A 22 -16.21 -3.22 -16.75
N SER A 23 -16.59 -2.00 -17.17
CA SER A 23 -16.11 -0.76 -16.56
C SER A 23 -16.53 -0.62 -15.09
N PHE A 24 -17.73 -1.06 -14.71
CA PHE A 24 -18.18 -1.01 -13.31
C PHE A 24 -17.40 -1.99 -12.44
N SER A 25 -17.08 -3.19 -12.96
CA SER A 25 -16.26 -4.17 -12.25
C SER A 25 -14.82 -3.70 -12.02
N ALA A 26 -14.27 -2.93 -12.97
CA ALA A 26 -12.92 -2.37 -12.89
C ALA A 26 -12.83 -1.15 -11.96
N TYR A 27 -13.92 -0.36 -11.83
CA TYR A 27 -13.94 0.85 -11.01
C TYR A 27 -13.71 0.58 -9.51
N GLU A 28 -14.10 -0.59 -9.00
CA GLU A 28 -13.81 -0.98 -7.61
C GLU A 28 -12.34 -1.39 -7.40
N TYR A 29 -11.58 -1.63 -8.47
CA TYR A 29 -10.15 -1.96 -8.45
C TYR A 29 -9.30 -0.79 -8.96
N HIS A 30 -9.54 0.42 -8.46
CA HIS A 30 -8.55 1.49 -8.58
C HIS A 30 -7.33 1.17 -7.69
N HIS A 31 -6.45 0.30 -8.19
CA HIS A 31 -5.06 0.27 -7.79
C HIS A 31 -4.39 1.52 -8.35
N PHE A 32 -3.98 2.42 -7.46
CA PHE A 32 -2.88 3.31 -7.78
C PHE A 32 -1.69 2.41 -8.14
N ASN A 33 -1.15 2.53 -9.35
CA ASN A 33 0.00 1.73 -9.77
C ASN A 33 1.19 2.03 -8.84
N GLU A 34 1.79 0.99 -8.25
CA GLU A 34 2.96 1.14 -7.38
C GLU A 34 4.12 1.85 -8.10
N THR A 35 4.21 1.74 -9.41
CA THR A 35 5.20 2.46 -10.22
C THR A 35 5.03 3.98 -10.16
N GLU A 36 3.80 4.49 -10.22
CA GLU A 36 3.53 5.94 -10.14
C GLU A 36 3.86 6.47 -8.73
N LEU A 37 3.52 5.69 -7.70
CA LEU A 37 3.89 6.02 -6.32
C LEU A 37 5.41 6.03 -6.14
N SER A 38 6.11 5.01 -6.65
CA SER A 38 7.57 4.93 -6.55
C SER A 38 8.28 6.07 -7.29
N LEU A 39 7.74 6.53 -8.43
CA LEU A 39 8.27 7.69 -9.15
C LEU A 39 8.07 8.97 -8.34
N LEU A 40 6.89 9.18 -7.74
CA LEU A 40 6.59 10.32 -6.86
C LEU A 40 7.49 10.33 -5.61
N GLU A 41 7.71 9.18 -4.97
CA GLU A 41 8.62 9.06 -3.83
C GLU A 41 10.08 9.31 -4.24
N SER A 42 10.48 8.85 -5.43
CA SER A 42 11.83 9.09 -5.94
C SER A 42 12.12 10.58 -6.21
N GLN A 43 11.16 11.34 -6.77
CA GLN A 43 11.32 12.79 -6.97
C GLN A 43 11.36 13.54 -5.63
N GLU A 44 10.57 13.13 -4.63
CA GLU A 44 10.60 13.73 -3.29
C GLU A 44 11.95 13.46 -2.62
N GLN A 45 12.49 12.24 -2.76
CA GLN A 45 13.82 11.91 -2.26
C GLN A 45 14.93 12.72 -2.96
N VAL A 46 14.84 12.95 -4.26
CA VAL A 46 15.77 13.82 -5.00
C VAL A 46 15.65 15.28 -4.52
N HIS A 47 14.45 15.83 -4.40
CA HIS A 47 14.25 17.18 -3.86
C HIS A 47 14.75 17.30 -2.41
N SER A 48 14.49 16.31 -1.57
CA SER A 48 14.93 16.31 -0.17
C SER A 48 16.45 16.19 -0.06
N SER A 49 17.09 15.35 -0.87
CA SER A 49 18.55 15.23 -0.92
C SER A 49 19.23 16.49 -1.47
N LEU A 50 18.65 17.15 -2.48
CA LEU A 50 19.12 18.48 -2.94
C LEU A 50 19.05 19.55 -1.84
N LEU A 51 18.06 19.47 -0.95
CA LEU A 51 17.92 20.35 0.22
C LEU A 51 18.80 19.94 1.42
N GLY A 52 19.63 18.89 1.30
CA GLY A 52 20.43 18.36 2.39
C GLY A 52 19.61 17.65 3.49
N ARG A 53 18.34 17.32 3.21
CA ARG A 53 17.42 16.62 4.09
C ARG A 53 17.41 15.14 3.71
N THR A 54 18.34 14.35 4.24
CA THR A 54 18.34 12.90 4.04
C THR A 54 17.32 12.24 4.97
N SER A 55 16.43 11.41 4.43
CA SER A 55 15.55 10.56 5.23
C SER A 55 16.32 9.41 5.85
N VAL A 56 15.98 9.05 7.08
CA VAL A 56 16.54 7.85 7.71
C VAL A 56 15.78 6.62 7.19
N MET A 57 16.52 5.66 6.64
CA MET A 57 15.95 4.36 6.26
C MET A 57 15.78 3.49 7.50
N VAL A 58 14.55 3.08 7.78
CA VAL A 58 14.20 2.31 8.99
C VAL A 58 13.85 0.89 8.60
N GLY A 59 14.54 -0.07 9.21
CA GLY A 59 14.35 -1.50 8.93
C GLY A 59 13.08 -2.09 9.52
N LEU A 60 12.60 -3.15 8.88
CA LEU A 60 11.46 -3.94 9.33
C LEU A 60 11.80 -4.77 10.58
N THR A 61 11.02 -4.61 11.63
CA THR A 61 11.12 -5.37 12.89
C THR A 61 10.02 -6.42 12.96
N VAL A 62 10.39 -7.70 12.86
CA VAL A 62 9.46 -8.84 12.97
C VAL A 62 9.24 -9.21 14.43
N ILE A 63 7.99 -9.39 14.84
CA ILE A 63 7.64 -9.76 16.22
C ILE A 63 7.75 -11.29 16.40
N GLN A 64 8.94 -11.75 16.76
CA GLN A 64 9.23 -13.20 16.91
C GLN A 64 8.30 -13.91 17.92
N SER A 65 7.92 -13.22 19.00
CA SER A 65 7.04 -13.80 20.03
C SER A 65 5.56 -13.89 19.63
N ALA A 66 5.17 -13.35 18.47
CA ALA A 66 3.79 -13.37 18.01
C ALA A 66 3.29 -14.78 17.69
N ALA A 67 4.17 -15.66 17.19
CA ALA A 67 3.85 -17.04 16.86
C ALA A 67 3.27 -17.81 18.06
N GLY A 68 3.90 -17.65 19.23
CA GLY A 68 3.46 -18.30 20.48
C GLY A 68 2.10 -17.81 20.99
N LYS A 69 1.58 -16.70 20.45
CA LYS A 69 0.27 -16.14 20.77
C LYS A 69 -0.77 -16.37 19.66
N GLY A 70 -0.40 -17.06 18.57
CA GLY A 70 -1.25 -17.22 17.40
C GLY A 70 -1.52 -15.92 16.62
N ALA A 71 -0.72 -14.87 16.86
CA ALA A 71 -0.84 -13.60 16.16
C ALA A 71 -0.05 -13.64 14.86
N VAL A 72 -0.75 -13.66 13.73
CA VAL A 72 -0.18 -13.78 12.39
C VAL A 72 -0.90 -12.87 11.40
N CYS A 73 -0.22 -12.55 10.29
CA CYS A 73 -0.80 -11.92 9.12
C CYS A 73 -1.77 -12.87 8.39
N LEU A 74 -2.50 -12.37 7.39
CA LEU A 74 -3.49 -13.15 6.62
C LEU A 74 -2.89 -14.36 5.89
N ASP A 75 -1.59 -14.34 5.59
CA ASP A 75 -0.86 -15.46 4.97
C ASP A 75 -0.19 -16.40 5.99
N GLY A 76 -0.30 -16.12 7.30
CA GLY A 76 0.33 -16.89 8.37
C GLY A 76 1.75 -16.41 8.76
N THR A 77 2.30 -15.40 8.10
CA THR A 77 3.60 -14.82 8.49
C THR A 77 3.48 -14.01 9.78
N LEU A 78 4.61 -13.75 10.44
CA LEU A 78 4.63 -12.97 11.68
C LEU A 78 4.38 -11.48 11.40
N PRO A 79 3.64 -10.77 12.26
CA PRO A 79 3.44 -9.34 12.13
C PRO A 79 4.76 -8.58 12.32
N ALA A 80 4.87 -7.42 11.67
CA ALA A 80 6.06 -6.59 11.70
C ALA A 80 5.72 -5.09 11.65
N TYR A 81 6.64 -4.24 12.08
CA TYR A 81 6.55 -2.78 12.06
C TYR A 81 7.93 -2.16 11.79
N HIS A 82 8.00 -0.87 11.44
CA HIS A 82 9.26 -0.14 11.36
C HIS A 82 9.46 0.68 12.63
N LEU A 83 10.62 0.52 13.29
CA LEU A 83 10.92 1.15 14.58
C LEU A 83 12.25 1.88 14.53
N HIS A 84 12.20 3.17 14.77
CA HIS A 84 13.39 4.00 14.93
C HIS A 84 13.57 4.38 16.40
N ARG A 85 14.69 3.97 17.00
CA ARG A 85 15.03 4.29 18.39
C ARG A 85 15.80 5.61 18.45
N GLY A 86 15.48 6.44 19.44
CA GLY A 86 16.24 7.66 19.71
C GLY A 86 17.62 7.35 20.28
N TYR A 87 18.46 8.38 20.32
CA TYR A 87 19.85 8.33 20.80
C TYR A 87 20.19 9.60 21.61
N GLY A 88 21.31 9.58 22.33
CA GLY A 88 21.76 10.72 23.13
C GLY A 88 20.73 11.14 24.19
N SER A 89 20.41 12.43 24.26
CA SER A 89 19.38 12.96 25.17
C SER A 89 17.96 12.46 24.85
N GLY A 90 17.73 11.97 23.62
CA GLY A 90 16.47 11.38 23.17
C GLY A 90 16.42 9.85 23.26
N ALA A 91 17.33 9.19 24.00
CA ALA A 91 17.42 7.72 24.04
C ALA A 91 16.14 7.00 24.53
N ASN A 92 15.31 7.68 25.32
CA ASN A 92 14.02 7.16 25.81
C ASN A 92 12.85 7.45 24.88
N SER A 93 13.08 8.08 23.73
CA SER A 93 12.07 8.37 22.72
C SER A 93 12.24 7.45 21.51
N TRP A 94 11.13 7.07 20.90
CA TRP A 94 11.13 6.18 19.74
C TRP A 94 9.95 6.52 18.85
N ILE A 95 10.08 6.20 17.57
CA ILE A 95 9.04 6.34 16.56
C ILE A 95 8.73 4.95 16.03
N VAL A 96 7.46 4.55 16.12
CA VAL A 96 6.94 3.35 15.46
C VAL A 96 6.07 3.76 14.30
N ASN A 97 6.28 3.14 13.13
CA ASN A 97 5.35 3.23 12.01
C ASN A 97 4.53 1.94 11.95
N LEU A 98 3.22 2.09 12.09
CA LEU A 98 2.27 1.00 11.87
C LEU A 98 1.69 1.20 10.48
N GLU A 99 1.89 0.22 9.60
CA GLU A 99 1.38 0.33 8.24
C GLU A 99 -0.15 0.47 8.28
N GLY A 100 -0.63 1.54 7.64
CA GLY A 100 -2.04 1.82 7.55
C GLY A 100 -2.77 0.89 6.58
N GLY A 101 -4.05 1.15 6.41
CA GLY A 101 -4.92 0.40 5.50
C GLY A 101 -6.29 0.17 6.11
N GLY A 102 -6.99 -0.81 5.56
CA GLY A 102 -8.30 -1.23 6.04
C GLY A 102 -8.43 -2.74 6.01
N TRP A 103 -9.49 -3.23 6.62
CA TRP A 103 -9.82 -4.64 6.63
C TRP A 103 -10.22 -5.12 5.22
N CYS A 104 -9.97 -6.39 4.91
CA CYS A 104 -10.66 -7.06 3.81
C CYS A 104 -12.04 -7.50 4.31
N ASN A 105 -13.06 -7.40 3.45
CA ASN A 105 -14.47 -7.54 3.81
C ASN A 105 -15.12 -8.81 3.23
N ASP A 106 -14.40 -9.59 2.42
CA ASP A 106 -14.86 -10.83 1.83
C ASP A 106 -13.68 -11.78 1.53
N VAL A 107 -13.99 -13.06 1.29
CA VAL A 107 -12.95 -14.08 1.05
C VAL A 107 -12.07 -13.74 -0.15
N ARG A 108 -12.64 -13.22 -1.24
CA ARG A 108 -11.89 -12.87 -2.45
C ARG A 108 -10.94 -11.70 -2.18
N SER A 109 -11.40 -10.64 -1.50
CA SER A 109 -10.53 -9.52 -1.13
C SER A 109 -9.44 -9.92 -0.13
N CYS A 110 -9.71 -10.83 0.81
CA CYS A 110 -8.68 -11.35 1.73
C CYS A 110 -7.65 -12.26 1.05
N VAL A 111 -8.07 -13.11 0.10
CA VAL A 111 -7.17 -13.96 -0.70
C VAL A 111 -6.25 -13.12 -1.58
N TYR A 112 -6.73 -11.99 -2.08
CA TYR A 112 -5.89 -11.00 -2.74
C TYR A 112 -4.93 -10.33 -1.75
N ARG A 113 -5.46 -9.81 -0.63
CA ARG A 113 -4.70 -9.02 0.35
C ARG A 113 -3.53 -9.78 0.99
N LYS A 114 -3.66 -11.09 1.23
CA LYS A 114 -2.57 -11.88 1.82
C LYS A 114 -1.29 -11.92 0.97
N LYS A 115 -1.35 -11.52 -0.31
CA LYS A 115 -0.20 -11.44 -1.21
C LYS A 115 0.40 -10.03 -1.33
N THR A 116 0.03 -9.13 -0.41
CA THR A 116 0.51 -7.74 -0.41
C THR A 116 1.12 -7.42 0.96
N GLN A 117 1.89 -6.32 1.04
CA GLN A 117 2.48 -5.78 2.26
C GLN A 117 1.51 -5.71 3.46
N ARG A 118 0.23 -5.41 3.22
CA ARG A 118 -0.85 -5.32 4.23
C ARG A 118 -1.35 -6.66 4.78
N GLY A 119 -1.04 -7.77 4.11
CA GLY A 119 -1.49 -9.11 4.48
C GLY A 119 -0.37 -10.12 4.69
N SER A 120 0.89 -9.73 4.47
CA SER A 120 2.08 -10.55 4.61
C SER A 120 3.31 -9.71 4.94
N SER A 121 4.06 -10.08 5.99
CA SER A 121 5.34 -9.44 6.29
C SER A 121 6.45 -9.82 5.31
N THR A 122 6.26 -10.88 4.51
CA THR A 122 7.19 -11.20 3.41
C THR A 122 7.11 -10.17 2.29
N CYS A 123 5.90 -9.62 2.06
CA CYS A 123 5.63 -8.56 1.09
C CYS A 123 5.87 -7.15 1.63
N MET A 124 6.07 -6.97 2.94
CA MET A 124 6.44 -5.66 3.50
C MET A 124 7.84 -5.23 3.05
N GLU A 125 7.98 -3.92 2.83
CA GLU A 125 9.26 -3.28 2.55
C GLU A 125 10.26 -3.51 3.68
N LYS A 126 11.47 -3.94 3.32
CA LYS A 126 12.51 -4.27 4.29
C LYS A 126 13.10 -3.03 4.94
N GLN A 127 13.05 -1.90 4.26
CA GLN A 127 13.36 -0.58 4.79
C GLN A 127 12.44 0.45 4.16
N ILE A 128 11.99 1.43 4.95
CA ILE A 128 11.23 2.57 4.45
C ILE A 128 11.90 3.88 4.86
N PRO A 129 11.82 4.94 4.05
CA PRO A 129 12.29 6.25 4.44
C PRO A 129 11.33 6.88 5.46
N PHE A 130 11.84 7.27 6.63
CA PHE A 130 11.08 8.10 7.56
C PHE A 130 11.12 9.56 7.10
N THR A 131 10.01 10.02 6.52
CA THR A 131 9.83 11.37 5.97
C THR A 131 8.71 12.12 6.70
N GLY A 132 8.50 13.40 6.36
CA GLY A 132 7.43 14.22 6.94
C GLY A 132 7.50 14.27 8.48
N ILE A 133 6.39 13.96 9.14
CA ILE A 133 6.30 13.92 10.61
C ILE A 133 7.19 12.86 11.26
N LEU A 134 7.59 11.82 10.50
CA LEU A 134 8.49 10.77 10.97
C LEU A 134 9.96 11.14 10.76
N SER A 135 10.25 12.22 10.02
CA SER A 135 11.63 12.61 9.69
C SER A 135 12.42 13.01 10.93
N ASN A 136 13.73 12.80 10.87
CA ASN A 136 14.69 13.25 11.89
C ASN A 136 15.10 14.72 11.71
N ASN A 137 14.50 15.45 10.78
CA ASN A 137 14.78 16.87 10.56
C ASN A 137 13.95 17.70 11.53
N VAL A 138 14.57 18.68 12.20
CA VAL A 138 13.83 19.65 13.00
C VAL A 138 12.88 20.42 12.10
N GLY A 139 11.58 20.32 12.38
CA GLY A 139 10.55 21.10 11.70
C GLY A 139 10.82 22.60 11.86
N ARG A 140 10.91 23.31 10.74
CA ARG A 140 10.69 24.76 10.69
C ARG A 140 9.34 24.98 10.05
#